data_AF-A0A453C664-F1
#
_entry.id   AF-A0A453C664-F1
#
_cell.length_a   1.000
_cell.length_b   1.000
_cell.length_c   1.000
_cell.angle_alpha   90.00
_cell.angle_beta   90.00
_cell.angle_gamma   90.00
#
_symmetry.space_group_name_H-M   'P 1'
#
loop_
_entity.id
_entity.type
_entity.pdbx_description
1 polymer ?
#
loop_
_entity_poly.entity_id
_entity_poly.type
_entity_poly.pdbx_seq_one_letter_code
_entity_poly.pdbx_strand_id
1 'polypeptide(L)'
;MLALLQARKPSLHNMNGLFRIIVTLDAATNKLMNEDFIKLIAGYLVDAALDLSKTNEVGFQSDKTRLFQYFIKPCIIIFEQNDKVLCCTLEMLKSFAADEHRFSSVSGLDYPRELSQRVCVVTTILVFLFNDRRLHPNLSLSKTAIKGILHYIRHQLDSNLPDVTYGQKQKLKFAFEQIKTKALQLNCWDRSELEGISSTT
;
A
#
# COMPACT_ATOMS: atom_id res chain seq x y z
N MET A 1 -14.75 -9.73 -36.73
CA MET A 1 -14.23 -8.45 -36.20
C MET A 1 -14.86 -8.17 -34.83
N LEU A 2 -14.63 -9.06 -33.86
CA LEU A 2 -15.29 -9.07 -32.54
C LEU A 2 -14.23 -9.22 -31.42
N ALA A 3 -13.13 -8.47 -31.53
CA ALA A 3 -12.03 -8.47 -30.58
C ALA A 3 -11.47 -7.06 -30.34
N LEU A 4 -12.34 -6.05 -30.37
CA LEU A 4 -12.00 -4.67 -30.00
C LEU A 4 -12.97 -4.23 -28.91
N LEU A 5 -12.43 -3.77 -27.79
CA LEU A 5 -13.08 -3.36 -26.53
C LEU A 5 -13.09 -4.40 -25.39
N GLN A 6 -12.00 -5.14 -25.21
CA GLN A 6 -11.49 -5.25 -23.83
C GLN A 6 -10.84 -3.90 -23.51
N ALA A 7 -11.41 -3.13 -22.59
CA ALA A 7 -10.81 -1.88 -22.13
C ALA A 7 -9.41 -2.20 -21.56
N ARG A 8 -8.37 -1.90 -22.34
CA ARG A 8 -6.98 -2.20 -21.96
C ARG A 8 -6.63 -1.31 -20.77
N LYS A 9 -6.24 -1.92 -19.66
CA LYS A 9 -5.77 -1.21 -18.47
C LYS A 9 -4.70 -0.18 -18.88
N PRO A 10 -4.82 1.10 -18.47
CA PRO A 10 -3.82 2.10 -18.79
C PRO A 10 -2.46 1.71 -18.20
N SER A 11 -1.37 2.08 -18.88
CA SER A 11 -0.02 1.86 -18.35
C SER A 11 0.21 2.67 -17.06
N LEU A 12 1.16 2.26 -16.22
CA LEU A 12 1.56 3.02 -15.04
C LEU A 12 1.97 4.46 -15.40
N HIS A 13 2.63 4.67 -16.54
CA HIS A 13 2.98 6.00 -17.04
C HIS A 13 1.75 6.84 -17.38
N ASN A 14 0.74 6.26 -18.03
CA ASN A 14 -0.50 6.97 -18.36
C ASN A 14 -1.29 7.31 -17.09
N MET A 15 -1.39 6.36 -16.15
CA MET A 15 -2.00 6.59 -14.84
C MET A 15 -1.27 7.67 -14.04
N ASN A 16 0.06 7.65 -14.04
CA ASN A 16 0.86 8.68 -13.39
C ASN A 16 0.64 10.08 -14.02
N GLY A 17 0.56 10.15 -15.36
CA GLY A 17 0.19 11.36 -16.08
C GLY A 17 -1.19 11.87 -15.68
N LEU A 18 -2.19 10.99 -15.63
CA LEU A 18 -3.54 11.31 -15.19
C LEU A 18 -3.56 11.83 -13.75
N PHE A 19 -2.90 11.17 -12.80
CA PHE A 19 -2.86 11.62 -11.41
C PHE A 19 -2.14 12.97 -11.26
N ARG A 20 -1.11 13.26 -12.05
CA ARG A 20 -0.48 14.59 -12.07
C ARG A 20 -1.43 15.68 -12.57
N ILE A 21 -2.23 15.38 -13.59
CA ILE A 21 -3.28 16.29 -14.08
C ILE A 21 -4.32 16.51 -12.99
N ILE A 22 -4.82 15.44 -12.36
CA ILE A 22 -5.82 15.52 -11.28
C ILE A 22 -5.30 16.33 -10.10
N VAL A 23 -4.07 16.09 -9.65
CA VAL A 23 -3.43 16.90 -8.59
C VAL A 23 -3.38 18.39 -8.95
N THR A 24 -3.16 18.70 -10.22
CA THR A 24 -3.08 20.08 -10.70
C THR A 24 -4.47 20.73 -10.78
N LEU A 25 -5.48 19.97 -11.23
CA LEU A 25 -6.84 20.47 -11.42
C LEU A 25 -7.67 20.50 -10.13
N ASP A 26 -7.46 19.54 -9.22
CA ASP A 26 -8.18 19.42 -7.95
C ASP A 26 -7.45 20.12 -6.79
N ALA A 27 -6.39 20.87 -7.08
CA ALA A 27 -5.65 21.64 -6.10
C ALA A 27 -6.63 22.58 -5.35
N ALA A 28 -6.90 22.23 -4.10
CA ALA A 28 -7.80 22.90 -3.15
C ALA A 28 -9.31 22.60 -3.24
N THR A 29 -9.82 21.86 -4.24
CA THR A 29 -11.27 21.57 -4.30
C THR A 29 -11.67 20.24 -3.67
N ASN A 30 -10.80 19.23 -3.69
CA ASN A 30 -11.08 17.86 -3.21
C ASN A 30 -12.38 17.24 -3.78
N LYS A 31 -12.90 17.74 -4.89
CA LYS A 31 -14.21 17.35 -5.43
C LYS A 31 -14.16 16.05 -6.22
N LEU A 32 -12.96 15.68 -6.69
CA LEU A 32 -12.74 14.47 -7.49
C LEU A 32 -12.47 13.23 -6.62
N MET A 33 -12.34 13.42 -5.30
CA MET A 33 -11.87 12.41 -4.34
C MET A 33 -13.00 11.52 -3.79
N ASN A 34 -13.77 10.89 -4.68
CA ASN A 34 -14.82 9.94 -4.29
C ASN A 34 -14.27 8.52 -4.06
N GLU A 35 -15.13 7.59 -3.62
CA GLU A 35 -14.71 6.22 -3.31
C GLU A 35 -14.07 5.48 -4.49
N ASP A 36 -14.58 5.67 -5.71
CA ASP A 36 -14.02 5.03 -6.91
C ASP A 36 -12.64 5.57 -7.26
N PHE A 37 -12.42 6.87 -7.05
CA PHE A 37 -11.10 7.46 -7.20
C PHE A 37 -10.12 6.93 -6.15
N ILE A 38 -10.57 6.72 -4.91
CA ILE A 38 -9.75 6.10 -3.86
C ILE A 38 -9.40 4.66 -4.23
N LYS A 39 -10.35 3.87 -4.76
CA LYS A 39 -10.08 2.52 -5.29
C LYS A 39 -9.05 2.55 -6.41
N LEU A 40 -9.15 3.54 -7.30
CA LEU A 40 -8.20 3.73 -8.40
C LEU A 40 -6.79 4.05 -7.89
N ILE A 41 -6.65 4.91 -6.88
CA ILE A 41 -5.37 5.20 -6.22
C ILE A 41 -4.80 3.94 -5.57
N ALA A 42 -5.61 3.22 -4.78
CA ALA A 42 -5.18 2.02 -4.09
C ALA A 42 -4.69 0.95 -5.09
N GLY A 43 -5.46 0.70 -6.15
CA GLY A 43 -5.09 -0.22 -7.22
C GLY A 43 -3.80 0.19 -7.93
N TYR A 44 -3.65 1.47 -8.28
CA TYR A 44 -2.44 2.01 -8.89
C TYR A 44 -1.19 1.80 -8.02
N LEU A 45 -1.28 2.07 -6.71
CA LEU A 45 -0.16 1.86 -5.78
C LEU A 45 0.22 0.38 -5.69
N VAL A 46 -0.77 -0.51 -5.63
CA VAL A 46 -0.56 -1.97 -5.66
C VAL A 46 0.13 -2.38 -6.96
N ASP A 47 -0.32 -1.90 -8.11
CA ASP A 47 0.28 -2.22 -9.41
C ASP A 47 1.74 -1.77 -9.49
N ALA A 48 2.01 -0.53 -9.06
CA ALA A 48 3.36 0.03 -9.07
C ALA A 48 4.30 -0.73 -8.12
N ALA A 49 3.81 -1.15 -6.95
CA ALA A 49 4.59 -1.92 -5.98
C ALA A 49 4.78 -3.38 -6.43
N LEU A 50 3.82 -3.96 -7.14
CA LEU A 50 3.96 -5.28 -7.75
C LEU A 50 5.02 -5.28 -8.86
N ASP A 51 5.05 -4.24 -9.70
CA ASP A 51 6.07 -4.07 -10.73
C ASP A 51 7.48 -4.01 -10.12
N LEU A 52 7.62 -3.37 -8.96
CA LEU A 52 8.86 -3.37 -8.17
C LEU A 52 9.28 -4.79 -7.74
N SER A 53 8.32 -5.64 -7.39
CA SER A 53 8.56 -6.98 -6.82
C SER A 53 8.90 -8.08 -7.83
N LYS A 54 8.60 -7.89 -9.12
CA LYS A 54 8.67 -8.94 -10.15
C LYS A 54 10.08 -9.29 -10.63
N THR A 55 11.11 -8.60 -10.15
CA THR A 55 12.45 -8.71 -10.72
C THR A 55 13.49 -9.08 -9.67
N ASN A 56 13.65 -10.39 -9.46
CA ASN A 56 14.72 -10.99 -8.66
C ASN A 56 16.08 -11.02 -9.40
N GLU A 57 16.38 -10.01 -10.24
CA GLU A 57 17.68 -9.90 -10.89
C GLU A 57 18.58 -8.94 -10.11
N VAL A 58 19.66 -9.50 -9.59
CA VAL A 58 20.55 -9.01 -8.52
C VAL A 58 21.35 -7.73 -8.90
N GLY A 59 21.05 -7.05 -10.00
CA GLY A 59 21.88 -5.98 -10.57
C GLY A 59 21.40 -4.53 -10.45
N PHE A 60 20.09 -4.25 -10.23
CA PHE A 60 19.55 -2.88 -10.41
C PHE A 60 18.42 -2.52 -9.41
N GLN A 61 18.72 -2.60 -8.11
CA GLN A 61 17.75 -2.27 -7.04
C GLN A 61 17.48 -0.75 -6.90
N SER A 62 18.46 0.11 -7.22
CA SER A 62 18.34 1.57 -7.08
C SER A 62 17.38 2.21 -8.09
N ASP A 63 17.40 1.74 -9.34
CA ASP A 63 16.62 2.35 -10.42
C ASP A 63 15.13 2.06 -10.31
N LYS A 64 14.77 0.87 -9.81
CA LYS A 64 13.38 0.50 -9.56
C LYS A 64 12.80 1.22 -8.36
N THR A 65 13.59 1.40 -7.31
CA THR A 65 13.24 2.27 -6.16
C THR A 65 12.95 3.69 -6.65
N ARG A 66 13.79 4.25 -7.52
CA ARG A 66 13.58 5.57 -8.15
C ARG A 66 12.32 5.60 -9.03
N LEU A 67 12.04 4.53 -9.76
CA LEU A 67 10.87 4.44 -10.60
C LEU A 67 9.57 4.40 -9.76
N PHE A 68 9.56 3.64 -8.66
CA PHE A 68 8.44 3.65 -7.73
C PHE A 68 8.29 5.03 -7.05
N GLN A 69 9.38 5.70 -6.67
CA GLN A 69 9.35 7.09 -6.19
C GLN A 69 8.72 8.04 -7.20
N TYR A 70 9.02 7.86 -8.49
CA TYR A 70 8.40 8.63 -9.56
C TYR A 70 6.88 8.39 -9.63
N PHE A 71 6.44 7.13 -9.54
CA PHE A 71 5.02 6.77 -9.62
C PHE A 71 4.21 7.15 -8.38
N ILE A 72 4.78 7.06 -7.17
CA ILE A 72 4.07 7.40 -5.93
C ILE A 72 3.93 8.91 -5.72
N LYS A 73 4.79 9.72 -6.34
CA LYS A 73 4.86 11.18 -6.14
C LYS A 73 3.50 11.91 -6.23
N PRO A 74 2.64 11.70 -7.26
CA PRO A 74 1.34 12.35 -7.28
C PRO A 74 0.43 11.87 -6.13
N CYS A 75 0.51 10.60 -5.73
CA CYS A 75 -0.28 10.10 -4.60
C CYS A 75 0.14 10.78 -3.28
N ILE A 76 1.44 11.03 -3.08
CA ILE A 76 1.93 11.78 -1.91
C ILE A 76 1.29 13.17 -1.86
N ILE A 77 1.19 13.87 -2.99
CA ILE A 77 0.58 15.21 -3.02
C ILE A 77 -0.92 15.12 -2.68
N ILE A 78 -1.64 14.13 -3.25
CA ILE A 78 -3.05 13.88 -2.93
C ILE A 78 -3.23 13.61 -1.43
N PHE A 79 -2.41 12.74 -0.85
CA PHE A 79 -2.48 12.36 0.56
C PHE A 79 -2.07 13.48 1.50
N GLU A 80 -1.13 14.34 1.12
CA GLU A 80 -0.74 15.54 1.86
C GLU A 80 -1.91 16.52 1.99
N GLN A 81 -2.71 16.66 0.92
CA GLN A 81 -3.84 17.59 0.85
C GLN A 81 -5.15 17.03 1.42
N ASN A 82 -5.26 15.71 1.57
CA ASN A 82 -6.49 15.06 1.98
C ASN A 82 -6.22 13.82 2.85
N ASP A 83 -6.28 14.00 4.16
CA ASP A 83 -6.06 12.96 5.17
C ASP A 83 -7.10 11.84 5.08
N LYS A 84 -8.36 12.16 4.71
CA LYS A 84 -9.42 11.17 4.52
C LYS A 84 -9.10 10.24 3.37
N VAL A 85 -8.61 10.76 2.24
CA VAL A 85 -8.19 9.94 1.09
C VAL A 85 -7.05 9.01 1.47
N LEU A 86 -6.06 9.50 2.24
CA LEU A 86 -4.99 8.64 2.77
C LEU A 86 -5.57 7.53 3.66
N CYS A 87 -6.40 7.89 4.65
CA CYS A 87 -6.99 6.93 5.58
C CYS A 87 -7.82 5.85 4.85
N CYS A 88 -8.71 6.25 3.94
CA CYS A 88 -9.49 5.32 3.14
C CYS A 88 -8.61 4.43 2.25
N THR A 89 -7.55 4.99 1.66
CA THR A 89 -6.58 4.20 0.88
C THR A 89 -5.90 3.14 1.76
N LEU A 90 -5.52 3.49 2.99
CA LEU A 90 -4.91 2.56 3.95
C LEU A 90 -5.87 1.43 4.36
N GLU A 91 -7.16 1.73 4.57
CA GLU A 91 -8.19 0.71 4.82
C GLU A 91 -8.40 -0.22 3.61
N MET A 92 -8.30 0.32 2.39
CA MET A 92 -8.28 -0.53 1.20
C MET A 92 -7.02 -1.40 1.19
N LEU A 93 -5.82 -0.87 1.40
CA LEU A 93 -4.59 -1.67 1.44
C LEU A 93 -4.63 -2.78 2.51
N LYS A 94 -5.25 -2.52 3.66
CA LYS A 94 -5.55 -3.54 4.67
C LYS A 94 -6.46 -4.65 4.12
N SER A 95 -7.54 -4.27 3.45
CA SER A 95 -8.48 -5.20 2.80
C SER A 95 -7.77 -6.06 1.73
N PHE A 96 -6.86 -5.45 0.95
CA PHE A 96 -6.01 -6.15 -0.03
C PHE A 96 -5.11 -7.20 0.64
N ALA A 97 -4.43 -6.83 1.72
CA ALA A 97 -3.63 -7.78 2.49
C ALA A 97 -4.47 -8.96 3.01
N ALA A 98 -5.73 -8.72 3.35
CA ALA A 98 -6.69 -9.70 3.86
C ALA A 98 -7.39 -10.57 2.81
N ASP A 99 -7.20 -10.29 1.51
CA ASP A 99 -7.92 -10.92 0.38
C ASP A 99 -9.41 -10.62 0.34
N GLU A 100 -9.83 -9.54 1.00
CA GLU A 100 -11.20 -9.11 0.88
C GLU A 100 -11.40 -8.63 -0.56
N HIS A 101 -12.43 -9.15 -1.25
CA HIS A 101 -12.73 -8.90 -2.67
C HIS A 101 -13.01 -7.41 -3.03
N ARG A 102 -12.68 -6.47 -2.16
CA ARG A 102 -12.78 -5.02 -2.35
C ARG A 102 -11.92 -4.47 -3.49
N PHE A 103 -10.92 -5.22 -3.96
CA PHE A 103 -10.11 -4.88 -5.15
C PHE A 103 -10.60 -5.53 -6.45
N SER A 104 -11.54 -6.46 -6.37
CA SER A 104 -11.93 -7.32 -7.50
C SER A 104 -12.61 -6.57 -8.67
N SER A 105 -13.07 -5.34 -8.44
CA SER A 105 -13.85 -4.59 -9.43
C SER A 105 -13.04 -3.66 -10.34
N VAL A 106 -11.74 -3.42 -10.07
CA VAL A 106 -10.97 -2.37 -10.78
C VAL A 106 -9.92 -2.92 -11.75
N SER A 107 -9.53 -4.19 -11.65
CA SER A 107 -8.53 -4.71 -12.59
C SER A 107 -8.71 -6.21 -12.86
N GLY A 108 -8.73 -6.57 -14.15
CA GLY A 108 -8.55 -7.95 -14.61
C GLY A 108 -7.10 -8.44 -14.43
N LEU A 109 -6.45 -8.06 -13.33
CA LEU A 109 -5.13 -8.58 -12.94
C LEU A 109 -5.31 -9.80 -12.06
N ASP A 110 -4.48 -10.81 -12.33
CA ASP A 110 -4.25 -11.91 -11.41
C ASP A 110 -3.37 -11.38 -10.25
N TYR A 111 -4.02 -10.71 -9.28
CA TYR A 111 -3.33 -10.27 -8.07
C TYR A 111 -2.81 -11.49 -7.31
N PRO A 112 -1.68 -11.37 -6.60
CA PRO A 112 -1.12 -12.51 -5.89
C PRO A 112 -2.12 -13.08 -4.89
N ARG A 113 -2.53 -14.34 -5.07
CA ARG A 113 -3.31 -15.05 -4.05
C ARG A 113 -2.48 -15.27 -2.78
N GLU A 114 -1.17 -15.39 -2.93
CA GLU A 114 -0.24 -15.62 -1.84
C GLU A 114 -0.24 -14.46 -0.83
N LEU A 115 -0.60 -14.75 0.42
CA LEU A 115 -0.62 -13.81 1.53
C LEU A 115 0.71 -13.05 1.69
N SER A 116 1.83 -13.77 1.65
CA SER A 116 3.15 -13.18 1.88
C SER A 116 3.49 -12.11 0.85
N GLN A 117 3.10 -12.32 -0.41
CA GLN A 117 3.34 -11.37 -1.49
C GLN A 117 2.44 -10.13 -1.36
N ARG A 118 1.17 -10.30 -1.00
CA ARG A 118 0.25 -9.18 -0.76
C ARG A 118 0.69 -8.31 0.41
N VAL A 119 1.12 -8.93 1.51
CA VAL A 119 1.70 -8.22 2.66
C VAL A 119 2.98 -7.48 2.25
N CYS A 120 3.89 -8.10 1.49
CA CYS A 120 5.08 -7.41 0.99
C CYS A 120 4.75 -6.16 0.16
N VAL A 121 3.75 -6.23 -0.72
CA VAL A 121 3.29 -5.07 -1.52
C VAL A 121 2.80 -3.94 -0.62
N VAL A 122 1.94 -4.24 0.36
CA VAL A 122 1.43 -3.25 1.31
C VAL A 122 2.57 -2.65 2.14
N THR A 123 3.52 -3.47 2.59
CA THR A 123 4.72 -3.01 3.30
C THR A 123 5.54 -2.06 2.44
N THR A 124 5.80 -2.40 1.17
CA THR A 124 6.54 -1.52 0.25
C THR A 124 5.87 -0.16 0.17
N ILE A 125 4.57 -0.11 -0.12
CA ILE A 125 3.81 1.16 -0.21
C ILE A 125 3.95 1.95 1.09
N LEU A 126 3.67 1.32 2.23
CA LEU A 126 3.75 1.96 3.55
C LEU A 126 5.14 2.51 3.85
N VAL A 127 6.22 1.77 3.58
CA VAL A 127 7.59 2.24 3.81
C VAL A 127 7.89 3.52 3.02
N PHE A 128 7.44 3.61 1.77
CA PHE A 128 7.61 4.84 0.98
C PHE A 128 6.78 6.00 1.55
N LEU A 129 5.53 5.75 1.97
CA LEU A 129 4.71 6.78 2.60
C LEU A 129 5.33 7.27 3.92
N PHE A 130 5.81 6.37 4.77
CA PHE A 130 6.48 6.71 6.04
C PHE A 130 7.78 7.50 5.85
N ASN A 131 8.50 7.27 4.74
CA ASN A 131 9.74 7.98 4.46
C ASN A 131 9.51 9.42 3.98
N ASP A 132 8.29 9.79 3.55
CA ASP A 132 7.97 11.16 3.18
C ASP A 132 7.43 11.95 4.37
N ARG A 133 8.25 12.89 4.87
CA ARG A 133 7.94 13.70 6.05
C ARG A 133 6.68 14.54 5.90
N ARG A 134 6.29 14.89 4.67
CA ARG A 134 5.07 15.66 4.41
C ARG A 134 3.81 14.90 4.80
N LEU A 135 3.86 13.58 4.78
CA LEU A 135 2.73 12.72 5.15
C LEU A 135 2.65 12.42 6.64
N HIS A 136 3.67 12.75 7.44
CA HIS A 136 3.71 12.38 8.85
C HIS A 136 2.49 12.85 9.65
N PRO A 137 1.98 14.10 9.48
CA PRO A 137 0.75 14.52 10.15
C PRO A 137 -0.46 13.65 9.77
N ASN A 138 -0.67 13.40 8.48
CA ASN A 138 -1.84 12.66 7.99
C ASN A 138 -1.76 11.16 8.29
N LEU A 139 -0.54 10.59 8.30
CA LEU A 139 -0.27 9.23 8.75
C LEU A 139 -0.54 9.06 10.24
N SER A 140 -0.25 10.09 11.05
CA SER A 140 -0.58 10.08 12.48
C SER A 140 -2.09 10.07 12.72
N LEU A 141 -2.86 10.86 11.95
CA LEU A 141 -4.32 10.82 11.96
C LEU A 141 -4.89 9.46 11.54
N SER A 142 -4.21 8.78 10.62
CA SER A 142 -4.61 7.46 10.10
C SER A 142 -4.06 6.28 10.91
N LYS A 143 -3.66 6.51 12.18
CA LYS A 143 -3.00 5.47 13.01
C LYS A 143 -3.81 4.19 13.16
N THR A 144 -5.14 4.29 13.23
CA THR A 144 -6.03 3.13 13.41
C THR A 144 -5.95 2.17 12.23
N ALA A 145 -5.91 2.70 11.00
CA ALA A 145 -5.78 1.89 9.79
C ALA A 145 -4.44 1.15 9.77
N ILE A 146 -3.35 1.85 10.10
CA ILE A 146 -2.01 1.27 10.14
C ILE A 146 -1.90 0.20 11.25
N LYS A 147 -2.45 0.45 12.44
CA LYS A 147 -2.55 -0.56 13.50
C LYS A 147 -3.37 -1.76 13.06
N GLY A 148 -4.44 -1.56 12.30
CA GLY A 148 -5.23 -2.62 11.70
C GLY A 148 -4.42 -3.52 10.77
N ILE A 149 -3.54 -2.94 9.94
CA ILE A 149 -2.62 -3.70 9.08
C ILE A 149 -1.62 -4.49 9.93
N LEU A 150 -0.99 -3.87 10.94
CA LEU A 150 -0.05 -4.55 11.83
C LEU A 150 -0.70 -5.71 12.59
N HIS A 151 -1.89 -5.48 13.15
CA HIS A 151 -2.65 -6.51 13.86
C HIS A 151 -3.03 -7.66 12.93
N TYR A 152 -3.43 -7.35 11.69
CA TYR A 152 -3.68 -8.39 10.69
C TYR A 152 -2.43 -9.25 10.44
N ILE A 153 -1.28 -8.63 10.16
CA ILE A 153 -0.03 -9.37 9.91
C ILE A 153 0.37 -10.20 11.14
N ARG A 154 0.23 -9.64 12.36
CA ARG A 154 0.48 -10.35 13.62
C ARG A 154 -0.41 -11.58 13.77
N HIS A 155 -1.71 -11.41 13.59
CA HIS A 155 -2.67 -12.52 13.64
C HIS A 155 -2.29 -13.65 12.67
N GLN A 156 -1.83 -13.31 11.45
CA GLN A 156 -1.35 -14.31 10.49
C GLN A 156 -0.05 -15.00 10.96
N LEU A 157 0.86 -14.28 11.64
CA LEU A 157 2.10 -14.85 12.20
C LEU A 157 1.84 -15.83 13.34
N ASP A 158 0.87 -15.52 14.20
CA ASP A 158 0.53 -16.30 15.38
C ASP A 158 -0.37 -17.49 15.02
N SER A 159 -1.15 -17.38 13.94
CA SER A 159 -1.94 -18.50 13.44
C SER A 159 -1.03 -19.65 12.98
N ASN A 160 -1.32 -20.86 13.46
CA ASN A 160 -0.72 -22.10 12.97
C ASN A 160 -1.39 -22.52 11.65
N LEU A 161 -1.42 -21.64 10.66
CA LEU A 161 -1.95 -21.95 9.34
C LEU A 161 -1.11 -23.10 8.74
N PRO A 162 -1.71 -24.27 8.46
CA PRO A 162 -0.98 -25.45 8.02
C PRO A 162 -0.27 -25.27 6.66
N ASP A 163 -0.69 -24.27 5.88
CA ASP A 163 -0.22 -24.02 4.51
C ASP A 163 0.82 -22.89 4.38
N VAL A 164 1.26 -22.26 5.48
CA VAL A 164 2.26 -21.17 5.43
C VAL A 164 3.67 -21.76 5.58
N THR A 165 4.44 -21.70 4.51
CA THR A 165 5.85 -22.14 4.52
C THR A 165 6.70 -21.28 5.47
N TYR A 166 7.80 -21.83 5.98
CA TYR A 166 8.76 -21.07 6.80
C TYR A 166 9.23 -19.78 6.11
N GLY A 167 9.53 -19.85 4.81
CA GLY A 167 9.95 -18.68 4.02
C GLY A 167 8.90 -17.58 3.97
N GLN A 168 7.61 -17.95 3.83
CA GLN A 168 6.50 -17.00 3.90
C GLN A 168 6.37 -16.38 5.28
N LYS A 169 6.51 -17.18 6.35
CA LYS A 169 6.49 -16.69 7.72
C LYS A 169 7.62 -15.69 8.01
N GLN A 170 8.81 -15.91 7.45
CA GLN A 170 9.91 -14.94 7.54
C GLN A 170 9.60 -13.63 6.80
N LYS A 171 9.00 -13.68 5.60
CA LYS A 171 8.56 -12.48 4.88
C LYS A 171 7.53 -11.68 5.69
N LEU A 172 6.54 -12.35 6.30
CA LEU A 172 5.55 -11.72 7.16
C LEU A 172 6.20 -11.08 8.40
N LYS A 173 7.15 -11.76 9.04
CA LYS A 173 7.87 -11.23 10.20
C LYS A 173 8.68 -9.99 9.82
N PHE A 174 9.39 -10.05 8.70
CA PHE A 174 10.15 -8.92 8.17
C PHE A 174 9.26 -7.72 7.82
N ALA A 175 8.11 -7.97 7.20
CA ALA A 175 7.10 -6.96 6.91
C ALA A 175 6.56 -6.29 8.19
N PHE A 176 6.21 -7.10 9.19
CA PHE A 176 5.73 -6.61 10.48
C PHE A 176 6.75 -5.69 11.16
N GLU A 177 8.00 -6.14 11.28
CA GLU A 177 9.05 -5.35 11.95
C GLU A 177 9.38 -4.05 11.20
N GLN A 178 9.36 -4.05 9.86
CA GLN A 178 9.55 -2.83 9.08
C GLN A 178 8.45 -1.79 9.33
N ILE A 179 7.17 -2.20 9.26
CA ILE A 179 6.05 -1.30 9.49
C ILE A 179 6.07 -0.79 10.93
N LYS A 180 6.29 -1.68 11.91
CA LYS A 180 6.42 -1.34 13.34
C LYS A 180 7.52 -0.32 13.57
N THR A 181 8.72 -0.54 13.03
CA THR A 181 9.86 0.37 13.18
C THR A 181 9.55 1.74 12.60
N LYS A 182 8.94 1.80 11.41
CA LYS A 182 8.58 3.06 10.76
C LYS A 182 7.46 3.80 11.50
N ALA A 183 6.48 3.08 12.03
CA ALA A 183 5.41 3.66 12.81
C ALA A 183 5.90 4.25 14.14
N LEU A 184 6.85 3.60 14.82
CA LEU A 184 7.52 4.16 16.01
C LEU A 184 8.26 5.48 15.69
N GLN A 185 8.87 5.57 14.50
CA GLN A 185 9.61 6.76 14.07
C GLN A 185 8.70 7.97 13.79
N LEU A 186 7.38 7.78 13.62
CA LEU A 186 6.44 8.88 13.43
C LEU A 186 6.22 9.72 14.71
N ASN A 187 6.93 9.47 15.82
CA ASN A 187 6.90 10.23 17.09
C ASN A 187 5.50 10.38 17.74
N CYS A 188 4.50 9.65 17.25
CA CYS A 188 3.11 9.77 17.67
C CYS A 188 2.58 8.49 18.35
N TRP A 189 3.36 7.41 18.38
CA TRP A 189 2.93 6.10 18.86
C TRP A 189 3.78 5.74 20.07
N ASP A 190 3.12 5.62 21.22
CA ASP A 190 3.80 5.21 22.44
C ASP A 190 4.28 3.76 22.30
N ARG A 191 5.45 3.46 22.86
CA ARG A 191 6.06 2.12 22.74
C ARG A 191 5.12 1.05 23.33
N SER A 192 4.39 1.41 24.38
CA SER A 192 3.36 0.62 25.04
C SER A 192 2.22 0.16 24.09
N GLU A 193 1.79 1.02 23.15
CA GLU A 193 0.71 0.71 22.20
C GLU A 193 1.10 -0.33 21.15
N LEU A 194 2.40 -0.44 20.84
CA LEU A 194 2.97 -1.42 19.90
C LEU A 194 3.52 -2.65 20.59
N GLU A 195 3.92 -2.53 21.86
CA GLU A 195 4.27 -3.66 22.72
C GLU A 195 3.06 -4.54 22.97
N GLY A 196 1.86 -3.99 23.19
CA GLY A 196 0.61 -4.77 23.24
C GLY A 196 0.30 -5.57 21.96
N ILE A 197 0.83 -5.15 20.80
CA ILE A 197 0.75 -5.87 19.52
C ILE A 197 1.89 -6.90 19.38
N SER A 198 2.92 -6.79 20.21
CA SER A 198 4.10 -7.68 20.22
C SER A 198 4.05 -8.74 21.31
N SER A 199 3.29 -8.50 22.39
CA SER A 199 3.15 -9.37 23.54
C SER A 199 1.73 -9.96 23.59
N THR A 200 1.59 -11.15 23.01
CA THR A 200 0.71 -12.18 23.56
C THR A 200 1.43 -13.49 23.30
N THR A 201 1.86 -14.10 24.40
CA THR A 201 2.62 -15.35 24.52
C THR A 201 1.94 -16.51 23.81
#